data_AF-A0A6C1EEX7-F1
#
_entry.id   AF-A0A6C1EEX7-F1
#
_cell.length_a   1.000
_cell.length_b   1.000
_cell.length_c   1.000
_cell.angle_alpha   90.00
_cell.angle_beta   90.00
_cell.angle_gamma   90.00
#
_symmetry.space_group_name_H-M   'P 1'
#
loop_
_entity.id
_entity.type
_entity.pdbx_description
1 polymer ?
#
loop_
_entity_poly.entity_id
_entity_poly.type
_entity_poly.pdbx_seq_one_letter_code
_entity_poly.pdbx_strand_id
1 'polypeptide(L)'
;MSPKQDKSGTNGIENKLRAANKDDLNANVLPSDIDVPDGGYGWFVLLAFVLYNFCTWGANSGYAIYLAYYLDKNTFAGGDKLDYAAIGGLAFSGGLLFAPVITWLYHVSSVQVIIGLGILLQGAALLLAAFSTTLWELYLTQGVLISFGLASILIPSITLIPLWFRKKRSLASGIGTAGSGLGGIVFSLGMQSIIERKSVKWALIAQCVICTSLSVIALTLTRTRTQSTSQHKKYKFKLLDWDVLSNFGV
;
A
#
# COMPACT_ATOMS: atom_id res chain seq x y z
N MET A 1 29.08 -63.37 -27.29
CA MET A 1 27.63 -63.26 -27.54
C MET A 1 27.11 -62.16 -26.63
N SER A 2 27.03 -60.91 -27.11
CA SER A 2 26.62 -59.75 -26.28
C SER A 2 25.12 -59.80 -25.96
N PRO A 3 24.69 -59.49 -24.72
CA PRO A 3 23.28 -59.48 -24.35
C PRO A 3 22.55 -58.30 -24.98
N LYS A 4 21.40 -58.58 -25.59
CA LYS A 4 20.46 -57.60 -26.15
C LYS A 4 19.96 -56.67 -25.04
N GLN A 5 20.26 -55.37 -25.16
CA GLN A 5 19.62 -54.32 -24.35
C GLN A 5 18.11 -54.30 -24.63
N ASP A 6 17.33 -54.43 -23.57
CA ASP A 6 15.88 -54.23 -23.54
C ASP A 6 15.55 -52.76 -23.89
N LYS A 7 15.17 -52.54 -25.15
CA LYS A 7 14.75 -51.23 -25.69
C LYS A 7 13.27 -50.93 -25.39
N SER A 8 12.53 -51.83 -24.74
CA SER A 8 11.09 -51.65 -24.47
C SER A 8 10.84 -50.84 -23.20
N GLY A 9 11.65 -51.06 -22.16
CA GLY A 9 11.55 -50.31 -20.89
C GLY A 9 11.96 -48.84 -21.01
N THR A 10 13.00 -48.56 -21.81
CA THR A 10 13.56 -47.19 -21.98
C THR A 10 12.58 -46.26 -22.68
N ASN A 11 11.86 -46.75 -23.70
CA ASN A 11 10.86 -45.96 -24.45
C ASN A 11 9.65 -45.57 -23.59
N GLY A 12 9.27 -46.42 -22.62
CA GLY A 12 8.18 -46.14 -21.68
C GLY A 12 8.54 -45.05 -20.66
N ILE A 13 9.80 -45.03 -20.22
CA ILE A 13 10.32 -44.02 -19.28
C ILE A 13 10.51 -42.69 -20.00
N GLU A 14 11.04 -42.68 -21.23
CA GLU A 14 11.16 -41.45 -22.03
C GLU A 14 9.80 -40.84 -22.37
N ASN A 15 8.78 -41.65 -22.67
CA ASN A 15 7.43 -41.15 -22.90
C ASN A 15 6.78 -40.60 -21.62
N LYS A 16 7.04 -41.21 -20.45
CA LYS A 16 6.59 -40.68 -19.15
C LYS A 16 7.32 -39.40 -18.76
N LEU A 17 8.62 -39.29 -19.03
CA LEU A 17 9.41 -38.08 -18.82
C LEU A 17 8.99 -36.95 -19.76
N ARG A 18 8.63 -37.27 -21.02
CA ARG A 18 8.07 -36.31 -21.99
C ARG A 18 6.66 -35.86 -21.63
N ALA A 19 5.84 -36.75 -21.06
CA ALA A 19 4.51 -36.41 -20.54
C ALA A 19 4.62 -35.54 -19.29
N ALA A 20 5.48 -35.91 -18.33
CA ALA A 20 5.78 -35.11 -17.14
C ALA A 20 6.31 -33.72 -17.51
N ASN A 21 7.26 -33.63 -18.45
CA ASN A 21 7.78 -32.35 -18.92
C ASN A 21 6.70 -31.50 -19.63
N LYS A 22 5.77 -32.12 -20.38
CA LYS A 22 4.61 -31.40 -20.95
C LYS A 22 3.65 -30.90 -19.87
N ASP A 23 3.42 -31.67 -18.83
CA ASP A 23 2.54 -31.31 -17.72
C ASP A 23 3.20 -30.24 -16.82
N ASP A 24 4.53 -30.27 -16.65
CA ASP A 24 5.32 -29.26 -15.93
C ASP A 24 5.45 -27.95 -16.72
N LEU A 25 5.51 -28.04 -18.06
CA LEU A 25 5.43 -26.87 -18.95
C LEU A 25 4.03 -26.25 -18.94
N ASN A 26 2.98 -27.06 -18.84
CA ASN A 26 1.60 -26.58 -18.70
C ASN A 26 1.27 -26.08 -17.28
N ALA A 27 1.91 -26.62 -16.24
CA ALA A 27 1.77 -26.15 -14.85
C ALA A 27 2.47 -24.79 -14.60
N ASN A 28 3.44 -24.44 -15.45
CA ASN A 28 4.09 -23.12 -15.48
C ASN A 28 3.48 -22.15 -16.50
N VAL A 29 2.38 -22.52 -17.16
CA VAL A 29 1.52 -21.54 -17.81
C VAL A 29 0.78 -20.80 -16.70
N LEU A 30 1.41 -19.71 -16.19
CA LEU A 30 0.67 -18.61 -15.58
C LEU A 30 -0.57 -18.39 -16.46
N PRO A 31 -1.80 -18.36 -15.92
CA PRO A 31 -3.00 -18.24 -16.74
C PRO A 31 -2.86 -17.03 -17.67
N SER A 32 -2.46 -17.30 -18.91
CA SER A 32 -1.92 -16.29 -19.84
C SER A 32 -3.04 -15.62 -20.63
N ASP A 33 -4.27 -16.12 -20.49
CA ASP A 33 -5.46 -15.72 -21.23
C ASP A 33 -6.49 -14.96 -20.40
N ILE A 34 -6.07 -14.31 -19.31
CA ILE A 34 -6.91 -13.27 -18.73
C ILE A 34 -6.67 -12.01 -19.54
N ASP A 35 -7.51 -11.82 -20.56
CA ASP A 35 -7.52 -10.62 -21.38
C ASP A 35 -7.90 -9.45 -20.47
N VAL A 36 -6.88 -8.78 -19.94
CA VAL A 36 -7.03 -7.57 -19.15
C VAL A 36 -7.14 -6.43 -20.17
N PRO A 37 -8.35 -5.91 -20.44
CA PRO A 37 -8.48 -4.80 -21.37
C PRO A 37 -7.69 -3.63 -20.80
N ASP A 38 -6.65 -3.20 -21.52
CA ASP A 38 -5.84 -2.02 -21.19
C ASP A 38 -6.67 -0.72 -21.37
N GLY A 39 -7.74 -0.56 -20.58
CA GLY A 39 -8.68 0.56 -20.68
C GLY A 39 -10.07 0.33 -20.07
N GLY A 40 -11.03 1.13 -20.53
CA GLY A 40 -12.40 1.14 -20.00
C GLY A 40 -12.47 1.63 -18.55
N TYR A 41 -13.09 0.83 -17.67
CA TYR A 41 -13.24 1.19 -16.26
C TYR A 41 -11.90 1.26 -15.49
N GLY A 42 -10.81 0.70 -16.05
CA GLY A 42 -9.47 0.80 -15.48
C GLY A 42 -8.99 2.24 -15.27
N TRP A 43 -9.45 3.20 -16.08
CA TRP A 43 -9.13 4.61 -15.90
C TRP A 43 -9.78 5.22 -14.65
N PHE A 44 -10.99 4.80 -14.28
CA PHE A 44 -11.62 5.22 -13.02
C PHE A 44 -10.90 4.61 -11.80
N VAL A 45 -10.41 3.37 -11.92
CA VAL A 45 -9.58 2.75 -10.88
C VAL A 45 -8.23 3.43 -10.77
N LEU A 46 -7.64 3.86 -11.89
CA LEU A 46 -6.44 4.70 -11.89
C LEU A 46 -6.71 6.04 -11.21
N LEU A 47 -7.83 6.70 -11.50
CA LEU A 47 -8.21 7.95 -10.83
C LEU A 47 -8.37 7.74 -9.31
N ALA A 48 -9.01 6.64 -8.88
CA ALA A 48 -9.07 6.28 -7.47
C ALA A 48 -7.67 6.11 -6.87
N PHE A 49 -6.75 5.43 -7.57
CA PHE A 49 -5.37 5.27 -7.12
C PHE A 49 -4.61 6.60 -7.02
N VAL A 50 -4.82 7.51 -7.97
CA VAL A 50 -4.28 8.89 -7.92
C VAL A 50 -4.79 9.61 -6.68
N LEU A 51 -6.10 9.56 -6.42
CA LEU A 51 -6.72 10.20 -5.25
C LEU A 51 -6.21 9.61 -3.93
N TYR A 52 -6.02 8.29 -3.84
CA TYR A 52 -5.41 7.69 -2.66
C TYR A 52 -3.99 8.22 -2.46
N ASN A 53 -3.13 8.23 -3.48
CA ASN A 53 -1.77 8.75 -3.37
C ASN A 53 -1.73 10.25 -3.03
N PHE A 54 -2.67 11.02 -3.55
CA PHE A 54 -2.85 12.43 -3.22
C PHE A 54 -3.16 12.61 -1.72
N CYS A 55 -4.12 11.86 -1.19
CA CYS A 55 -4.59 11.97 0.19
C CYS A 55 -3.68 11.30 1.23
N THR A 56 -2.74 10.46 0.81
CA THR A 56 -1.80 9.78 1.72
C THR A 56 -0.41 10.39 1.63
N TRP A 57 0.36 10.10 0.58
CA TRP A 57 1.72 10.61 0.41
C TRP A 57 1.73 12.13 0.23
N GLY A 58 0.77 12.67 -0.52
CA GLY A 58 0.64 14.13 -0.66
C GLY A 58 0.32 14.80 0.67
N ALA A 59 -0.69 14.31 1.41
CA ALA A 59 -1.04 14.84 2.72
C ALA A 59 0.10 14.69 3.75
N ASN A 60 0.84 13.58 3.70
CA ASN A 60 1.99 13.33 4.57
C ASN A 60 3.13 14.31 4.29
N SER A 61 3.37 14.70 3.04
CA SER A 61 4.40 15.69 2.73
C SER A 61 4.08 17.09 3.31
N GLY A 62 2.80 17.42 3.46
CA GLY A 62 2.35 18.63 4.16
C GLY A 62 2.70 18.66 5.66
N TYR A 63 3.10 17.52 6.26
CA TYR A 63 3.54 17.45 7.65
C TYR A 63 4.71 18.38 7.96
N ALA A 64 5.57 18.68 6.98
CA ALA A 64 6.69 19.60 7.16
C ALA A 64 6.26 21.00 7.64
N ILE A 65 5.06 21.46 7.23
CA ILE A 65 4.51 22.75 7.67
C ILE A 65 4.08 22.70 9.14
N TYR A 66 3.44 21.59 9.56
CA TYR A 66 3.08 21.39 10.97
C TYR A 66 4.33 21.26 11.84
N LEU A 67 5.33 20.52 11.39
CA LEU A 67 6.64 20.39 12.04
C LEU A 67 7.30 21.76 12.27
N ALA A 68 7.37 22.58 11.22
CA ALA A 68 7.95 23.92 11.31
C ALA A 68 7.20 24.79 12.34
N TYR A 69 5.87 24.71 12.35
CA TYR A 69 5.04 25.43 13.31
C TYR A 69 5.25 24.95 14.75
N TYR A 70 5.26 23.63 14.98
CA TYR A 70 5.44 23.06 16.32
C TYR A 70 6.80 23.45 16.93
N LEU A 71 7.84 23.53 16.09
CA LEU A 71 9.16 23.99 16.46
C LEU A 71 9.22 25.50 16.74
N ASP A 72 8.60 26.34 15.91
CA ASP A 72 8.58 27.80 16.12
C ASP A 72 7.84 28.19 17.41
N LYS A 73 6.69 27.55 17.67
CA LYS A 73 5.80 27.93 18.78
C LYS A 73 6.04 27.17 20.07
N ASN A 74 6.98 26.20 20.11
CA ASN A 74 7.15 25.29 21.25
C ASN A 74 5.79 24.77 21.76
N THR A 75 4.94 24.33 20.83
CA THR A 75 3.52 24.03 21.13
C THR A 75 3.38 22.90 22.15
N PHE A 76 4.34 21.97 22.18
CA PHE A 76 4.39 20.89 23.15
C PHE A 76 5.61 21.06 24.05
N ALA A 77 5.38 21.18 25.36
CA ALA A 77 6.43 21.35 26.34
C ALA A 77 7.39 20.13 26.33
N GLY A 78 8.68 20.39 26.11
CA GLY A 78 9.73 19.36 26.11
C GLY A 78 9.98 18.65 24.79
N GLY A 79 9.35 19.08 23.67
CA GLY A 79 9.59 18.49 22.36
C GLY A 79 10.83 19.05 21.67
N ASP A 80 11.83 18.21 21.43
CA ASP A 80 13.01 18.56 20.65
C ASP A 80 12.80 18.30 19.14
N LYS A 81 13.69 18.83 18.29
CA LYS A 81 13.71 18.56 16.84
C LYS A 81 13.74 17.06 16.54
N LEU A 82 14.45 16.29 17.35
CA LEU A 82 14.53 14.84 17.21
C LEU A 82 13.17 14.17 17.41
N ASP A 83 12.35 14.66 18.35
CA ASP A 83 11.04 14.08 18.63
C ASP A 83 10.10 14.22 17.44
N TYR A 84 9.97 15.44 16.93
CA TYR A 84 9.07 15.68 15.80
C TYR A 84 9.56 15.03 14.50
N ALA A 85 10.89 14.87 14.34
CA ALA A 85 11.47 14.09 13.26
C ALA A 85 11.18 12.59 13.42
N ALA A 86 11.22 12.06 14.65
CA ALA A 86 10.85 10.69 14.94
C ALA A 86 9.37 10.43 14.66
N ILE A 87 8.47 11.37 14.99
CA ILE A 87 7.04 11.28 14.61
C ILE A 87 6.86 11.18 13.10
N GLY A 88 7.52 12.05 12.33
CA GLY A 88 7.48 12.00 10.86
C GLY A 88 8.09 10.70 10.30
N GLY A 89 9.16 10.20 10.91
CA GLY A 89 9.78 8.92 10.58
C GLY A 89 8.86 7.73 10.87
N LEU A 90 8.14 7.74 12.00
CA LEU A 90 7.13 6.74 12.36
C LEU A 90 5.94 6.74 11.40
N ALA A 91 5.52 7.93 10.95
CA ALA A 91 4.49 8.06 9.92
C ALA A 91 4.88 7.34 8.62
N PHE A 92 6.17 7.38 8.27
CA PHE A 92 6.71 6.74 7.07
C PHE A 92 6.96 5.23 7.27
N SER A 93 7.42 4.82 8.46
CA SER A 93 7.88 3.45 8.74
C SER A 93 6.74 2.44 8.90
N GLY A 94 5.51 2.88 9.18
CA GLY A 94 4.40 1.94 9.42
C GLY A 94 4.00 1.13 8.19
N GLY A 95 4.38 1.53 6.97
CA GLY A 95 4.27 0.65 5.81
C GLY A 95 5.02 -0.68 6.00
N LEU A 96 6.19 -0.66 6.66
CA LEU A 96 6.98 -1.85 6.96
C LEU A 96 6.51 -2.55 8.25
N LEU A 97 6.20 -1.78 9.29
CA LEU A 97 5.77 -2.34 10.57
C LEU A 97 4.41 -3.04 10.48
N PHE A 98 3.50 -2.51 9.66
CA PHE A 98 2.13 -3.02 9.52
C PHE A 98 1.93 -3.90 8.29
N ALA A 99 2.94 -4.07 7.43
CA ALA A 99 2.89 -4.98 6.27
C ALA A 99 2.37 -6.40 6.62
N PRO A 100 2.88 -7.11 7.66
CA PRO A 100 2.41 -8.46 7.97
C PRO A 100 0.95 -8.48 8.46
N VAL A 101 0.55 -7.46 9.23
CA VAL A 101 -0.83 -7.31 9.73
C VAL A 101 -1.78 -7.08 8.56
N ILE A 102 -1.44 -6.16 7.67
CA ILE A 102 -2.25 -5.84 6.50
C ILE A 102 -2.34 -7.06 5.58
N THR A 103 -1.23 -7.76 5.33
CA THR A 103 -1.21 -9.01 4.55
C THR A 103 -2.13 -10.07 5.15
N TRP A 104 -2.17 -10.21 6.47
CA TRP A 104 -3.13 -11.08 7.14
C TRP A 104 -4.58 -10.61 6.93
N LEU A 105 -4.86 -9.30 7.06
CA LEU A 105 -6.20 -8.74 6.79
C LEU A 105 -6.65 -9.02 5.35
N TYR A 106 -5.75 -8.97 4.37
CA TYR A 106 -6.05 -9.33 2.97
C TYR A 106 -6.51 -10.76 2.78
N HIS A 107 -6.08 -11.68 3.64
CA HIS A 107 -6.52 -13.08 3.57
C HIS A 107 -7.90 -13.30 4.16
N VAL A 108 -8.37 -12.40 5.03
CA VAL A 108 -9.62 -12.55 5.79
C VAL A 108 -10.72 -11.61 5.29
N SER A 109 -10.36 -10.48 4.67
CA SER A 109 -11.28 -9.40 4.29
C SER A 109 -11.12 -8.99 2.83
N SER A 110 -12.19 -8.40 2.28
CA SER A 110 -12.16 -7.80 0.94
C SER A 110 -11.31 -6.52 0.92
N VAL A 111 -10.62 -6.27 -0.20
CA VAL A 111 -9.76 -5.09 -0.42
C VAL A 111 -10.46 -3.77 -0.08
N GLN A 112 -11.73 -3.62 -0.48
CA GLN A 112 -12.52 -2.41 -0.21
C GLN A 112 -12.80 -2.19 1.29
N VAL A 113 -12.97 -3.26 2.07
CA VAL A 113 -13.19 -3.17 3.52
C VAL A 113 -11.92 -2.69 4.20
N ILE A 114 -10.76 -3.22 3.79
CA ILE A 114 -9.45 -2.83 4.33
C ILE A 114 -9.17 -1.35 4.04
N ILE A 115 -9.42 -0.90 2.81
CA ILE A 115 -9.28 0.52 2.44
C ILE A 115 -10.25 1.38 3.25
N GLY A 116 -11.51 0.96 3.38
CA GLY A 116 -12.52 1.69 4.15
C GLY A 116 -12.12 1.88 5.62
N LEU A 117 -11.61 0.82 6.26
CA LEU A 117 -11.06 0.90 7.62
C LEU A 117 -9.85 1.83 7.69
N GLY A 118 -8.96 1.78 6.69
CA GLY A 118 -7.82 2.69 6.58
C GLY A 118 -8.23 4.16 6.50
N ILE A 119 -9.27 4.48 5.72
CA ILE A 119 -9.80 5.84 5.59
C ILE A 119 -10.37 6.34 6.92
N LEU A 120 -11.14 5.50 7.61
CA LEU A 120 -11.68 5.84 8.93
C LEU A 120 -10.57 6.07 9.96
N LEU A 121 -9.54 5.22 9.96
CA LEU A 121 -8.39 5.36 10.87
C LEU A 121 -7.54 6.58 10.53
N GLN A 122 -7.33 6.89 9.25
CA GLN A 122 -6.63 8.10 8.82
C GLN A 122 -7.40 9.36 9.24
N GLY A 123 -8.71 9.39 9.03
CA GLY A 123 -9.58 10.49 9.46
C GLY A 123 -9.57 10.65 10.97
N ALA A 124 -9.72 9.55 11.72
CA ALA A 124 -9.64 9.56 13.17
C ALA A 124 -8.27 10.08 13.65
N ALA A 125 -7.17 9.63 13.07
CA ALA A 125 -5.83 10.09 13.42
C ALA A 125 -5.66 11.61 13.26
N LEU A 126 -6.08 12.16 12.12
CA LEU A 126 -6.01 13.60 11.87
C LEU A 126 -6.93 14.40 12.79
N LEU A 127 -8.13 13.87 13.05
CA LEU A 127 -9.07 14.52 13.97
C LEU A 127 -8.56 14.51 15.39
N LEU A 128 -8.08 13.37 15.92
CA LEU A 128 -7.49 13.28 17.26
C LEU A 128 -6.24 14.15 17.38
N ALA A 129 -5.39 14.20 16.34
CA ALA A 129 -4.23 15.07 16.31
C ALA A 129 -4.60 16.56 16.47
N ALA A 130 -5.77 16.99 15.94
CA ALA A 130 -6.26 18.35 16.09
C ALA A 130 -6.67 18.73 17.53
N PHE A 131 -6.88 17.73 18.40
CA PHE A 131 -7.17 17.92 19.83
C PHE A 131 -6.02 17.49 20.74
N SER A 132 -4.88 17.08 20.17
CA SER A 132 -3.69 16.68 20.91
C SER A 132 -3.14 17.87 21.69
N THR A 133 -2.91 17.67 22.98
CA THR A 133 -2.34 18.69 23.89
C THR A 133 -0.97 18.27 24.41
N THR A 134 -0.65 16.97 24.35
CA THR A 134 0.63 16.43 24.79
C THR A 134 1.42 15.83 23.64
N LEU A 135 2.74 15.75 23.81
CA LEU A 135 3.65 15.24 22.79
C LEU A 135 3.47 13.73 22.54
N TRP A 136 3.15 12.97 23.59
CA TRP A 136 2.87 11.54 23.49
C TRP A 136 1.63 11.24 22.65
N GLU A 137 0.58 12.05 22.79
CA GLU A 137 -0.62 11.95 21.94
C GLU A 137 -0.28 12.18 20.46
N LEU A 138 0.68 13.05 20.16
CA LEU A 138 1.13 13.31 18.79
C LEU A 138 1.90 12.12 18.20
N TYR A 139 2.76 11.46 18.98
CA TYR A 139 3.40 10.20 18.58
C TYR A 139 2.38 9.12 18.22
N LEU A 140 1.34 8.99 19.03
CA LEU A 140 0.32 7.96 18.82
C LEU A 140 -0.58 8.28 17.62
N THR A 141 -1.01 9.54 17.48
CA THR A 141 -1.92 9.96 16.42
C THR A 141 -1.21 10.17 15.08
N GLN A 142 -0.21 11.05 15.01
CA GLN A 142 0.52 11.41 13.78
C GLN A 142 1.72 10.52 13.47
N GLY A 143 2.14 9.65 14.39
CA GLY A 143 3.12 8.61 14.09
C GLY A 143 2.42 7.29 13.77
N VAL A 144 1.93 6.62 14.80
CA VAL A 144 1.46 5.23 14.71
C VAL A 144 0.12 5.11 13.96
N LEU A 145 -0.90 5.85 14.40
CA LEU A 145 -2.27 5.69 13.91
C LEU A 145 -2.41 6.16 12.46
N ILE A 146 -1.80 7.31 12.13
CA ILE A 146 -1.75 7.80 10.75
C ILE A 146 -1.07 6.77 9.84
N SER A 147 0.06 6.19 10.28
CA SER A 147 0.81 5.25 9.45
C SER A 147 0.04 3.96 9.19
N PHE A 148 -0.67 3.46 10.20
CA PHE A 148 -1.57 2.31 10.02
C PHE A 148 -2.68 2.62 9.01
N GLY A 149 -3.30 3.80 9.11
CA GLY A 149 -4.31 4.27 8.15
C GLY A 149 -3.76 4.36 6.72
N LEU A 150 -2.60 5.01 6.54
CA LEU A 150 -1.93 5.11 5.24
C LEU A 150 -1.59 3.74 4.67
N ALA A 151 -0.96 2.86 5.46
CA ALA A 151 -0.58 1.53 4.99
C ALA A 151 -1.80 0.70 4.58
N SER A 152 -2.90 0.79 5.33
CA SER A 152 -4.17 0.10 5.03
C SER A 152 -4.85 0.60 3.75
N ILE A 153 -4.52 1.80 3.27
CA ILE A 153 -5.01 2.33 1.99
C ILE A 153 -4.04 1.97 0.85
N LEU A 154 -2.74 2.11 1.08
CA LEU A 154 -1.73 2.10 0.00
C LEU A 154 -1.42 0.69 -0.48
N ILE A 155 -1.22 -0.23 0.45
CA ILE A 155 -0.92 -1.62 0.11
C ILE A 155 -2.03 -2.20 -0.78
N PRO A 156 -3.34 -2.14 -0.42
CA PRO A 156 -4.45 -2.53 -1.30
C PRO A 156 -4.53 -1.78 -2.60
N SER A 157 -4.36 -0.46 -2.57
CA SER A 157 -4.55 0.31 -3.79
C SER A 157 -3.49 0.04 -4.87
N ILE A 158 -2.24 -0.28 -4.49
CA ILE A 158 -1.17 -0.65 -5.45
C ILE A 158 -1.49 -1.96 -6.18
N THR A 159 -2.15 -2.91 -5.52
CA THR A 159 -2.52 -4.19 -6.14
C THR A 159 -3.61 -4.08 -7.20
N LEU A 160 -4.35 -2.96 -7.24
CA LEU A 160 -5.44 -2.75 -8.19
C LEU A 160 -4.94 -2.47 -9.61
N ILE A 161 -3.85 -1.72 -9.77
CA ILE A 161 -3.32 -1.33 -11.08
C ILE A 161 -3.02 -2.53 -12.00
N PRO A 162 -2.27 -3.57 -11.57
CA PRO A 162 -2.00 -4.72 -12.43
C PRO A 162 -3.24 -5.54 -12.81
N LEU A 163 -4.36 -5.40 -12.08
CA LEU A 163 -5.62 -6.10 -12.42
C LEU A 163 -6.35 -5.45 -13.61
N TRP A 164 -6.02 -4.19 -13.93
CA TRP A 164 -6.69 -3.39 -14.95
C TRP A 164 -5.79 -2.99 -16.11
N PHE A 165 -4.47 -3.06 -15.94
CA PHE A 165 -3.49 -2.71 -16.98
C PHE A 165 -2.40 -3.77 -17.08
N ARG A 166 -2.20 -4.31 -18.29
CA ARG A 166 -1.13 -5.25 -18.62
C ARG A 166 -0.03 -4.55 -19.40
N LYS A 167 -0.31 -3.99 -20.58
CA LYS A 167 0.70 -3.28 -21.40
C LYS A 167 1.01 -1.89 -20.87
N LYS A 168 0.02 -1.21 -20.28
CA LYS A 168 0.17 0.18 -19.77
C LYS A 168 0.41 0.25 -18.26
N ARG A 169 0.80 -0.86 -17.62
CA ARG A 169 0.96 -0.95 -16.16
C ARG A 169 1.94 0.09 -15.60
N SER A 170 3.12 0.23 -16.21
CA SER A 170 4.15 1.17 -15.75
C SER A 170 3.69 2.62 -15.88
N LEU A 171 3.06 2.97 -16.99
CA LEU A 171 2.48 4.30 -17.21
C LEU A 171 1.37 4.59 -16.20
N ALA A 172 0.46 3.65 -15.98
CA ALA A 172 -0.62 3.79 -15.00
C ALA A 172 -0.07 3.94 -13.56
N SER A 173 0.89 3.10 -13.16
CA SER A 173 1.55 3.27 -11.86
C SER A 173 2.27 4.61 -11.74
N GLY A 174 2.95 5.08 -12.78
CA GLY A 174 3.60 6.39 -12.80
C GLY A 174 2.62 7.56 -12.63
N ILE A 175 1.52 7.57 -13.39
CA ILE A 175 0.44 8.56 -13.25
C ILE A 175 -0.17 8.50 -11.84
N GLY A 176 -0.41 7.29 -11.34
CA GLY A 176 -0.90 7.04 -9.99
C GLY A 176 -0.04 7.70 -8.91
N THR A 177 1.27 7.41 -8.95
CA THR A 177 2.25 7.98 -8.01
C THR A 177 2.40 9.49 -8.18
N ALA A 178 2.25 10.04 -9.40
CA ALA A 178 2.31 11.48 -9.64
C ALA A 178 1.25 12.27 -8.84
N GLY A 179 0.13 11.65 -8.45
CA GLY A 179 -0.86 12.23 -7.56
C GLY A 179 -0.29 12.69 -6.22
N SER A 180 0.73 12.01 -5.69
CA SER A 180 1.40 12.38 -4.44
C SER A 180 2.07 13.76 -4.51
N GLY A 181 2.72 14.08 -5.63
CA GLY A 181 3.41 15.36 -5.82
C GLY A 181 2.42 16.53 -5.90
N LEU A 182 1.33 16.36 -6.64
CA LEU A 182 0.26 17.37 -6.70
C LEU A 182 -0.37 17.56 -5.32
N GLY A 183 -0.64 16.47 -4.59
CA GLY A 183 -1.14 16.53 -3.22
C GLY A 183 -0.21 17.29 -2.31
N GLY A 184 1.10 17.04 -2.40
CA GLY A 184 2.08 17.73 -1.57
C GLY A 184 2.09 19.24 -1.77
N ILE A 185 2.00 19.72 -3.01
CA ILE A 185 1.91 21.16 -3.29
C ILE A 185 0.62 21.74 -2.70
N VAL A 186 -0.52 21.08 -2.94
CA VAL A 186 -1.84 21.56 -2.47
C VAL A 186 -1.91 21.58 -0.95
N PHE A 187 -1.48 20.51 -0.26
CA PHE A 187 -1.51 20.45 1.19
C PHE A 187 -0.48 21.38 1.83
N SER A 188 0.73 21.50 1.29
CA SER A 188 1.74 22.40 1.86
C SER A 188 1.28 23.86 1.80
N LEU A 189 0.90 24.35 0.62
CA LEU A 189 0.46 25.74 0.45
C LEU A 189 -0.91 26.01 1.09
N GLY A 190 -1.84 25.06 0.95
CA GLY A 190 -3.19 25.17 1.48
C GLY A 190 -3.21 25.20 3.00
N MET A 191 -2.50 24.27 3.65
CA MET A 191 -2.46 24.20 5.11
C MET A 191 -1.67 25.35 5.71
N GLN A 192 -0.56 25.76 5.08
CA GLN A 192 0.18 26.96 5.50
C GLN A 192 -0.74 28.19 5.56
N SER A 193 -1.51 28.43 4.50
CA SER A 193 -2.44 29.56 4.44
C SER A 193 -3.52 29.52 5.52
N ILE A 194 -3.98 28.32 5.90
CA ILE A 194 -4.97 28.14 6.98
C ILE A 194 -4.33 28.36 8.36
N ILE A 195 -3.10 27.89 8.56
CA ILE A 195 -2.35 28.06 9.80
C ILE A 195 -2.12 29.55 10.07
N GLU A 196 -1.70 30.31 9.07
CA GLU A 196 -1.44 31.75 9.18
C GLU A 196 -2.70 32.57 9.52
N ARG A 197 -3.87 32.16 9.03
CA ARG A 197 -5.14 32.89 9.23
C ARG A 197 -5.93 32.46 10.46
N LYS A 198 -5.85 31.19 10.85
CA LYS A 198 -6.65 30.61 11.93
C LYS A 198 -5.78 29.94 12.98
N SER A 199 -5.44 28.67 12.76
CA SER A 199 -4.60 27.87 13.65
C SER A 199 -4.29 26.50 13.05
N VAL A 200 -3.31 25.80 13.62
CA VAL A 200 -2.98 24.42 13.25
C VAL A 200 -4.15 23.46 13.43
N LYS A 201 -4.94 23.63 14.49
CA LYS A 201 -6.13 22.81 14.73
C LYS A 201 -7.11 22.86 13.54
N TRP A 202 -7.38 24.05 13.02
CA TRP A 202 -8.26 24.20 11.86
C TRP A 202 -7.66 23.63 10.58
N ALA A 203 -6.34 23.72 10.40
CA ALA A 203 -5.66 23.09 9.28
C ALA A 203 -5.75 21.56 9.34
N LEU A 204 -5.53 20.94 10.50
CA LEU A 204 -5.67 19.49 10.67
C LEU A 204 -7.11 18.99 10.43
N ILE A 205 -8.11 19.74 10.91
CA ILE A 205 -9.52 19.41 10.64
C ILE A 205 -9.85 19.57 9.15
N ALA A 206 -9.39 20.65 8.50
CA ALA A 206 -9.60 20.84 7.07
C ALA A 206 -8.93 19.72 6.26
N GLN A 207 -7.70 19.35 6.59
CA GLN A 207 -6.98 18.24 5.98
C GLN A 207 -7.73 16.91 6.19
N CYS A 208 -8.24 16.65 7.40
CA CYS A 208 -9.06 15.48 7.69
C CYS A 208 -10.29 15.40 6.77
N VAL A 209 -11.05 16.50 6.65
CA VAL A 209 -12.27 16.55 5.82
C VAL A 209 -11.92 16.33 4.35
N ILE A 210 -10.88 16.99 3.84
CA ILE A 210 -10.44 16.86 2.44
C ILE A 210 -9.99 15.42 2.15
N CYS A 211 -9.08 14.87 2.95
CA CYS A 211 -8.55 13.52 2.76
C CYS A 211 -9.65 12.46 2.86
N THR A 212 -10.53 12.55 3.86
CA THR A 212 -11.62 11.58 4.06
C THR A 212 -12.62 11.67 2.91
N SER A 213 -13.04 12.86 2.51
CA SER A 213 -14.03 13.03 1.42
C SER A 213 -13.50 12.50 0.09
N LEU A 214 -12.27 12.88 -0.28
CA LEU A 214 -11.63 12.41 -1.52
C LEU A 214 -11.37 10.91 -1.50
N SER A 215 -10.95 10.36 -0.36
CA SER A 215 -10.70 8.92 -0.25
C SER A 215 -11.99 8.10 -0.26
N VAL A 216 -13.09 8.61 0.28
CA VAL A 216 -14.42 7.98 0.16
C VAL A 216 -14.88 7.98 -1.30
N ILE A 217 -14.70 9.09 -2.02
CA ILE A 217 -14.98 9.14 -3.46
C ILE A 217 -14.12 8.10 -4.20
N ALA A 218 -12.82 8.03 -3.91
CA ALA A 218 -11.93 7.03 -4.48
C ALA A 218 -12.36 5.58 -4.14
N LEU A 219 -12.90 5.34 -2.94
CA LEU A 219 -13.43 4.05 -2.53
C LEU A 219 -14.65 3.64 -3.37
N THR A 220 -15.56 4.56 -3.66
CA THR A 220 -16.71 4.27 -4.54
C THR A 220 -16.29 3.96 -5.98
N LEU A 221 -15.21 4.58 -6.46
CA LEU A 221 -14.65 4.31 -7.80
C LEU A 221 -13.86 3.00 -7.84
N THR A 222 -13.33 2.57 -6.70
CA THR A 222 -12.51 1.36 -6.59
C THR A 222 -13.36 0.13 -6.83
N ARG A 223 -13.06 -0.58 -7.92
CA ARG A 223 -13.68 -1.87 -8.23
C ARG A 223 -12.60 -2.94 -8.27
N THR A 224 -12.64 -3.84 -7.30
CA THR A 224 -11.79 -5.03 -7.31
C THR A 224 -12.35 -5.99 -8.33
N ARG A 225 -11.64 -6.20 -9.44
CA ARG A 225 -11.95 -7.27 -10.38
C ARG A 225 -11.43 -8.56 -9.75
N THR A 226 -12.32 -9.37 -9.19
CA THR A 226 -11.99 -10.70 -8.67
C THR A 226 -11.41 -11.52 -9.81
N GLN A 227 -10.09 -11.55 -9.95
CA GLN A 227 -9.47 -12.74 -10.49
C GLN A 227 -9.41 -13.72 -9.35
N SER A 228 -10.04 -14.87 -9.57
CA SER A 228 -10.14 -15.97 -8.62
C SER A 228 -8.76 -16.45 -8.18
N THR A 229 -8.20 -15.78 -7.19
CA THR A 229 -7.18 -16.32 -6.32
C THR A 229 -7.61 -16.06 -4.88
N SER A 230 -8.85 -16.48 -4.57
CA SER A 230 -9.13 -17.06 -3.26
C SER A 230 -8.38 -18.41 -3.19
N GLN A 231 -7.04 -18.35 -3.27
CA GLN A 231 -6.23 -19.43 -2.75
C GLN A 231 -6.12 -19.12 -1.27
N HIS A 232 -7.02 -19.72 -0.49
CA HIS A 232 -6.78 -20.10 0.89
C HIS A 232 -5.57 -21.05 0.97
N LYS A 233 -4.42 -20.68 0.42
CA LYS A 233 -3.18 -21.39 0.67
C LYS A 233 -2.75 -20.92 2.05
N LYS A 234 -2.91 -21.80 3.05
CA LYS A 234 -2.31 -21.63 4.37
C LYS A 234 -0.80 -21.44 4.19
N TYR A 235 -0.36 -20.21 4.02
CA TYR A 235 1.05 -19.89 4.11
C TYR A 235 1.40 -19.95 5.60
N LYS A 236 2.09 -21.03 6.00
CA LYS A 236 2.79 -21.08 7.27
C LYS A 236 3.78 -19.91 7.24
N PHE A 237 3.62 -18.95 8.14
CA PHE A 237 4.63 -17.92 8.37
C PHE A 237 5.95 -18.63 8.75
N LYS A 238 6.86 -18.74 7.79
CA LYS A 238 8.26 -19.09 8.02
C LYS A 238 8.98 -17.73 8.15
N LEU A 239 9.16 -17.26 9.39
CA LEU A 239 9.76 -15.95 9.69
C LEU A 239 11.23 -15.86 9.23
N LEU A 240 11.90 -17.00 9.07
CA LEU A 240 13.22 -17.13 8.44
C LEU A 240 13.18 -18.39 7.56
N ASP A 241 13.41 -18.25 6.27
CA ASP A 241 13.64 -19.39 5.40
C ASP A 241 15.15 -19.68 5.39
N TRP A 242 15.58 -20.62 6.25
CA TRP A 242 16.98 -21.03 6.36
C TRP A 242 17.54 -21.46 4.99
N ASP A 243 16.70 -22.06 4.12
CA ASP A 243 17.10 -22.49 2.78
C ASP A 243 17.60 -21.35 1.87
N VAL A 244 17.20 -20.10 2.13
CA VAL A 244 17.69 -18.92 1.40
C VAL A 244 19.04 -18.46 1.95
N LEU A 245 19.24 -18.51 3.27
CA LEU A 245 20.51 -18.16 3.91
C LEU A 245 21.63 -19.16 3.58
N SER A 246 21.32 -20.44 3.39
CA SER A 246 22.30 -21.45 2.98
C SER A 246 22.74 -21.31 1.52
N ASN A 247 21.96 -20.65 0.66
CA ASN A 247 22.34 -20.39 -0.75
C ASN A 247 23.23 -19.14 -0.92
N PHE A 248 23.35 -18.29 0.12
CA PHE A 248 24.26 -17.14 0.14
C PHE A 248 25.62 -17.45 0.79
N GLY A 249 25.88 -18.72 1.15
CA GLY A 249 27.17 -19.17 1.65
C GLY A 249 28.02 -19.82 0.56
N VAL A 250 28.80 -18.99 -0.16
CA VAL A 250 30.15 -19.36 -0.64
C VAL A 250 31.15 -18.76 0.34
#